data_AF-V4Q3W8-F1
#
_entry.id   AF-V4Q3W8-F1
#
_cell.length_a   1.000
_cell.length_b   1.000
_cell.length_c   1.000
_cell.angle_alpha   90.00
_cell.angle_beta   90.00
_cell.angle_gamma   90.00
#
_symmetry.space_group_name_H-M   'P 1'
#
loop_
_entity.id
_entity.type
_entity.pdbx_description
1 polymer ?
#
loop_
_entity_poly.entity_id
_entity_poly.type
_entity_poly.pdbx_seq_one_letter_code
_entity_poly.pdbx_strand_id
1 'polypeptide(L)'
;MSILVVKFGGSVLVSESALHRAVSEIYRYTRDARKVVAVVSAFKGQTDQLLRLAGAYTQASSSSATPHLVATGEMRAATLLAMACERSGIPTRFRSASEIGLVADGEHLNANPIAMNPDVLVSDLESVDLVVVPGYVAENATGEPVLLGRGGSDLTAVFIGDRLGAPVRLYKDVDAIYDADPAQVGDSARPYDSLDWDESLKIAFPVVQNKAMRYAADRGLTIEVAALSKGYQTVMGAPTAYRKMPTLKRPIRIAVMGAGGVGAKFLERCLEWSDLIEVDRVLVRDPSKRRDHPLAAAFTSDARNFVRNDVDVFVDIGTGVSPSAELLEGFLKAGVSVTSANKQAVAAAGDKLRAAARASGAMLTYSPSVGGGAPIIEALKRAVKSRKVKSIAGVLNGTSNFVIDQVESGKSFDAAMDEARRLGFAEPDSTADLDGTDVGAKLKLLREIAFPGQTPAHLEVGQITEDSLIIPPGKGLRYVARCYLTDQGMQASMKLEVLDRDHYLVGARGEQNRAIIELEGGESGGETWYVTGKGAGAWPTTESLLADVLQIAREHKLQA
;
A
#
# COMPACT_ATOMS: atom_id res chain seq x y z
N MET A 1 -9.14 -2.64 14.13
CA MET A 1 -8.89 -2.12 12.76
C MET A 1 -10.03 -2.57 11.86
N SER A 2 -10.52 -1.74 10.95
CA SER A 2 -11.63 -2.11 10.06
C SER A 2 -11.16 -2.93 8.85
N ILE A 3 -11.87 -4.02 8.56
CA ILE A 3 -11.66 -4.83 7.35
C ILE A 3 -12.31 -4.13 6.15
N LEU A 4 -11.72 -4.29 4.96
CA LEU A 4 -12.30 -3.90 3.68
C LEU A 4 -12.19 -5.09 2.71
N VAL A 5 -13.30 -5.47 2.09
CA VAL A 5 -13.28 -6.44 1.00
C VAL A 5 -13.21 -5.67 -0.31
N VAL A 6 -12.16 -5.91 -1.10
CA VAL A 6 -11.98 -5.31 -2.42
C VAL A 6 -12.03 -6.40 -3.47
N LYS A 7 -12.56 -6.06 -4.64
CA LYS A 7 -12.60 -6.98 -5.77
C LYS A 7 -11.91 -6.37 -6.97
N PHE A 8 -10.98 -7.12 -7.57
CA PHE A 8 -10.33 -6.76 -8.83
C PHE A 8 -10.85 -7.66 -9.96
N GLY A 9 -11.61 -7.07 -10.90
CA GLY A 9 -12.16 -7.78 -12.05
C GLY A 9 -11.24 -7.80 -13.27
N GLY A 10 -11.58 -8.62 -14.27
CA GLY A 10 -10.85 -8.66 -15.55
C GLY A 10 -10.87 -7.34 -16.31
N SER A 11 -11.82 -6.43 -16.07
CA SER A 11 -11.77 -5.08 -16.64
C SER A 11 -10.64 -4.21 -16.08
N VAL A 12 -10.15 -4.53 -14.87
CA VAL A 12 -9.03 -3.88 -14.21
C VAL A 12 -7.73 -4.69 -14.39
N LEU A 13 -7.82 -6.01 -14.23
CA LEU A 13 -6.73 -6.96 -14.43
C LEU A 13 -6.66 -7.39 -15.90
N VAL A 14 -6.29 -6.45 -16.77
CA VAL A 14 -6.24 -6.70 -18.22
C VAL A 14 -5.08 -7.61 -18.64
N SER A 15 -4.03 -7.66 -17.83
CA SER A 15 -2.79 -8.41 -18.06
C SER A 15 -2.01 -8.55 -16.74
N GLU A 16 -0.93 -9.34 -16.75
CA GLU A 16 0.02 -9.38 -15.62
C GLU A 16 0.63 -8.00 -15.34
N SER A 17 0.88 -7.21 -16.38
CA SER A 17 1.37 -5.85 -16.23
C SER A 17 0.34 -4.93 -15.56
N ALA A 18 -0.93 -5.29 -15.41
CA ALA A 18 -1.91 -4.48 -14.68
C ALA A 18 -1.91 -4.72 -13.16
N LEU A 19 -1.27 -5.81 -12.68
CA LEU A 19 -1.25 -6.17 -11.26
C LEU A 19 -0.71 -5.07 -10.38
N HIS A 20 0.29 -4.33 -10.87
CA HIS A 20 0.92 -3.27 -10.11
C HIS A 20 -0.08 -2.16 -9.73
N ARG A 21 -1.11 -1.90 -10.56
CA ARG A 21 -2.14 -0.90 -10.22
C ARG A 21 -3.01 -1.36 -9.06
N ALA A 22 -3.33 -2.66 -9.03
CA ALA A 22 -4.02 -3.27 -7.90
C ALA A 22 -3.15 -3.26 -6.62
N VAL A 23 -1.84 -3.52 -6.74
CA VAL A 23 -0.89 -3.42 -5.62
C VAL A 23 -0.89 -2.01 -5.03
N SER A 24 -0.74 -0.97 -5.86
CA SER A 24 -0.73 0.42 -5.38
C SER A 24 -2.06 0.81 -4.71
N GLU A 25 -3.18 0.29 -5.22
CA GLU A 25 -4.49 0.53 -4.61
C GLU A 25 -4.67 -0.22 -3.29
N ILE A 26 -4.19 -1.46 -3.17
CA ILE A 26 -4.17 -2.21 -1.90
C ILE A 26 -3.25 -1.49 -0.89
N TYR A 27 -2.08 -1.06 -1.33
CA TYR A 27 -1.13 -0.34 -0.50
C TYR A 27 -1.74 0.94 0.08
N ARG A 28 -2.58 1.64 -0.68
CA ARG A 28 -3.33 2.80 -0.17
C ARG A 28 -4.16 2.44 1.07
N TYR A 29 -4.83 1.29 1.06
CA TYR A 29 -5.67 0.86 2.19
C TYR A 29 -4.87 0.41 3.40
N THR A 30 -3.80 -0.37 3.19
CA THR A 30 -2.95 -0.80 4.30
C THR A 30 -2.22 0.39 4.91
N ARG A 31 -1.79 1.36 4.08
CA ARG A 31 -1.29 2.66 4.50
C ARG A 31 -2.31 3.42 5.36
N ASP A 32 -3.60 3.31 5.06
CA ASP A 32 -4.73 3.86 5.82
C ASP A 32 -5.15 3.02 7.06
N ALA A 33 -4.34 2.05 7.48
CA ALA A 33 -4.62 1.10 8.58
C ALA A 33 -5.90 0.26 8.40
N ARG A 34 -6.27 -0.02 7.15
CA ARG A 34 -7.29 -1.02 6.82
C ARG A 34 -6.63 -2.39 6.67
N LYS A 35 -7.29 -3.41 7.19
CA LYS A 35 -7.05 -4.80 6.80
C LYS A 35 -7.82 -5.09 5.53
N VAL A 36 -7.23 -5.81 4.58
CA VAL A 36 -7.81 -5.99 3.24
C VAL A 36 -8.01 -7.47 2.92
N VAL A 37 -9.19 -7.82 2.41
CA VAL A 37 -9.42 -9.08 1.69
C VAL A 37 -9.60 -8.75 0.22
N ALA A 38 -8.67 -9.20 -0.63
CA ALA A 38 -8.71 -8.96 -2.07
C ALA A 38 -9.25 -10.20 -2.81
N VAL A 39 -10.44 -10.07 -3.37
CA VAL A 39 -11.05 -11.08 -4.26
C VAL A 39 -10.62 -10.83 -5.69
N VAL A 40 -10.03 -11.83 -6.33
CA VAL A 40 -9.34 -11.67 -7.62
C VAL A 40 -10.01 -12.51 -8.70
N SER A 41 -10.38 -11.85 -9.81
CA SER A 41 -10.77 -12.51 -11.05
C SER A 41 -9.55 -12.92 -11.89
N ALA A 42 -9.76 -13.82 -12.83
CA ALA A 42 -8.78 -14.12 -13.88
C ALA A 42 -8.51 -12.87 -14.73
N PHE A 43 -7.38 -12.87 -15.44
CA PHE A 43 -7.09 -11.79 -16.38
C PHE A 43 -8.16 -11.71 -17.47
N LYS A 44 -8.33 -10.51 -18.06
CA LYS A 44 -9.34 -10.25 -19.10
C LYS A 44 -9.37 -11.34 -20.17
N GLY A 45 -10.55 -11.93 -20.39
CA GLY A 45 -10.79 -12.94 -21.43
C GLY A 45 -10.26 -14.36 -21.13
N GLN A 46 -9.49 -14.55 -20.05
CA GLN A 46 -8.89 -15.84 -19.72
C GLN A 46 -9.94 -16.88 -19.29
N THR A 47 -10.93 -16.49 -18.48
CA THR A 47 -12.05 -17.37 -18.09
C THR A 47 -12.81 -17.87 -19.32
N ASP A 48 -13.14 -16.97 -20.26
CA ASP A 48 -13.85 -17.34 -21.48
C ASP A 48 -13.01 -18.25 -22.39
N GLN A 49 -11.70 -18.03 -22.44
CA GLN A 49 -10.78 -18.91 -23.17
C GLN A 49 -10.75 -20.32 -22.57
N LEU A 50 -10.67 -20.44 -21.24
CA LEU A 50 -10.65 -21.73 -20.54
C LEU A 50 -11.99 -22.47 -20.67
N LEU A 51 -13.11 -21.75 -20.60
CA LEU A 51 -14.44 -22.31 -20.85
C LEU A 51 -14.60 -22.82 -22.29
N ARG A 52 -14.16 -22.05 -23.29
CA ARG A 52 -14.15 -22.51 -24.69
C ARG A 52 -13.25 -23.73 -24.89
N LEU A 53 -12.09 -23.75 -24.24
CA LEU A 53 -11.18 -24.89 -24.27
C LEU A 53 -11.84 -26.13 -23.67
N ALA A 54 -12.46 -26.02 -22.48
CA ALA A 54 -13.21 -27.11 -21.88
C ALA A 54 -14.33 -27.62 -22.81
N GLY A 55 -15.10 -26.70 -23.41
CA GLY A 55 -16.16 -27.02 -24.36
C GLY A 55 -15.68 -27.79 -25.59
N ALA A 56 -14.47 -27.50 -26.08
CA ALA A 56 -13.89 -28.22 -27.22
C ALA A 56 -13.60 -29.71 -26.93
N TYR A 57 -13.44 -30.08 -25.64
CA TYR A 57 -13.18 -31.45 -25.20
C TYR A 57 -14.38 -32.13 -24.52
N THR A 58 -15.51 -31.44 -24.37
CA THR A 58 -16.69 -31.94 -23.67
C THR A 58 -17.88 -31.97 -24.64
N GLN A 59 -18.20 -33.16 -25.16
CA GLN A 59 -19.32 -33.33 -26.09
C GLN A 59 -20.65 -33.25 -25.32
N ALA A 60 -21.32 -32.09 -25.38
CA ALA A 60 -22.67 -31.79 -24.87
C ALA A 60 -22.94 -31.95 -23.35
N SER A 61 -22.14 -32.70 -22.59
CA SER A 61 -22.24 -32.82 -21.13
C SER A 61 -21.19 -31.98 -20.40
N SER A 62 -21.56 -31.39 -19.25
CA SER A 62 -20.61 -30.69 -18.38
C SER A 62 -19.65 -31.72 -17.74
N SER A 63 -18.35 -31.55 -17.94
CA SER A 63 -17.33 -32.38 -17.27
C SER A 63 -17.06 -31.87 -15.86
N SER A 64 -16.89 -32.79 -14.91
CA SER A 64 -16.40 -32.46 -13.56
C SER A 64 -15.00 -31.84 -13.57
N ALA A 65 -14.23 -32.01 -14.64
CA ALA A 65 -12.92 -31.38 -14.81
C ALA A 65 -13.00 -29.89 -15.22
N THR A 66 -14.16 -29.40 -15.70
CA THR A 66 -14.30 -28.03 -16.20
C THR A 66 -14.01 -26.98 -15.13
N PRO A 67 -14.56 -27.06 -13.89
CA PRO A 67 -14.25 -26.09 -12.85
C PRO A 67 -12.76 -26.07 -12.48
N HIS A 68 -12.11 -27.24 -12.42
CA HIS A 68 -10.67 -27.33 -12.17
C HIS A 68 -9.85 -26.58 -13.23
N LEU A 69 -10.16 -26.78 -14.52
CA LEU A 69 -9.46 -26.09 -15.60
C LEU A 69 -9.66 -24.57 -15.52
N VAL A 70 -10.90 -24.12 -15.31
CA VAL A 70 -11.22 -22.69 -15.27
C VAL A 70 -10.61 -22.02 -14.03
N ALA A 71 -10.52 -22.73 -12.90
CA ALA A 71 -9.87 -22.25 -11.68
C ALA A 71 -8.41 -21.83 -11.91
N THR A 72 -7.70 -22.47 -12.85
CA THR A 72 -6.29 -22.15 -13.13
C THR A 72 -6.06 -20.70 -13.52
N GLY A 73 -7.04 -20.06 -14.18
CA GLY A 73 -6.94 -18.66 -14.60
C GLY A 73 -6.93 -17.70 -13.41
N GLU A 74 -7.89 -17.86 -12.50
CA GLU A 74 -7.94 -17.03 -11.29
C GLU A 74 -6.83 -17.35 -10.31
N MET A 75 -6.47 -18.63 -10.18
CA MET A 75 -5.38 -19.05 -9.30
C MET A 75 -4.06 -18.39 -9.72
N ARG A 76 -3.78 -18.33 -11.03
CA ARG A 76 -2.63 -17.58 -11.56
C ARG A 76 -2.71 -16.10 -11.20
N ALA A 77 -3.84 -15.43 -11.46
CA ALA A 77 -3.98 -13.99 -11.20
C ALA A 77 -3.86 -13.65 -9.70
N ALA A 78 -4.53 -14.42 -8.84
CA ALA A 78 -4.56 -14.22 -7.40
C ALA A 78 -3.19 -14.46 -6.75
N THR A 79 -2.49 -15.54 -7.12
CA THR A 79 -1.16 -15.85 -6.58
C THR A 79 -0.10 -14.85 -7.05
N LEU A 80 -0.15 -14.42 -8.32
CA LEU A 80 0.73 -13.36 -8.83
C LEU A 80 0.47 -12.02 -8.12
N LEU A 81 -0.78 -11.67 -7.83
CA LEU A 81 -1.11 -10.47 -7.06
C LEU A 81 -0.54 -10.56 -5.63
N ALA A 82 -0.70 -11.70 -4.96
CA ALA A 82 -0.18 -11.91 -3.62
C ALA A 82 1.35 -11.72 -3.58
N MET A 83 2.07 -12.40 -4.48
CA MET A 83 3.53 -12.26 -4.60
C MET A 83 3.97 -10.83 -4.96
N ALA A 84 3.21 -10.12 -5.79
CA ALA A 84 3.49 -8.72 -6.13
C ALA A 84 3.29 -7.78 -4.92
N CYS A 85 2.30 -8.04 -4.07
CA CYS A 85 2.06 -7.31 -2.82
C CYS A 85 3.20 -7.57 -1.82
N GLU A 86 3.63 -8.83 -1.66
CA GLU A 86 4.77 -9.19 -0.79
C GLU A 86 6.08 -8.52 -1.24
N ARG A 87 6.36 -8.53 -2.55
CA ARG A 87 7.52 -7.84 -3.14
C ARG A 87 7.50 -6.34 -2.81
N SER A 88 6.31 -5.76 -2.77
CA SER A 88 6.07 -4.35 -2.47
C SER A 88 6.00 -4.05 -0.97
N GLY A 89 6.17 -5.07 -0.13
CA GLY A 89 6.30 -4.94 1.31
C GLY A 89 4.98 -4.94 2.09
N ILE A 90 3.88 -5.37 1.46
CA ILE A 90 2.60 -5.60 2.12
C ILE A 90 2.62 -7.01 2.74
N PRO A 91 2.50 -7.17 4.06
CA PRO A 91 2.30 -8.47 4.69
C PRO A 91 1.05 -9.13 4.12
N THR A 92 1.23 -10.24 3.42
CA THR A 92 0.18 -10.85 2.60
C THR A 92 0.06 -12.34 2.93
N ARG A 93 -1.15 -12.87 2.80
CA ARG A 93 -1.42 -14.30 2.78
C ARG A 93 -2.34 -14.64 1.62
N PHE A 94 -2.10 -15.77 0.96
CA PHE A 94 -3.02 -16.31 -0.03
C PHE A 94 -3.91 -17.38 0.62
N ARG A 95 -5.17 -17.44 0.21
CA ARG A 95 -6.10 -18.53 0.55
C ARG A 95 -6.89 -18.97 -0.68
N SER A 96 -7.01 -20.28 -0.88
CA SER A 96 -7.93 -20.85 -1.85
C SER A 96 -9.39 -20.75 -1.36
N ALA A 97 -10.35 -21.03 -2.26
CA ALA A 97 -11.75 -21.16 -1.88
C ALA A 97 -11.99 -22.28 -0.85
N SER A 98 -11.25 -23.39 -0.96
CA SER A 98 -11.35 -24.53 -0.05
C SER A 98 -10.79 -24.22 1.34
N GLU A 99 -9.67 -23.50 1.42
CA GLU A 99 -9.06 -23.12 2.71
C GLU A 99 -9.94 -22.17 3.52
N ILE A 100 -10.75 -21.33 2.86
CA ILE A 100 -11.76 -20.49 3.55
C ILE A 100 -13.11 -21.20 3.74
N GLY A 101 -13.21 -22.48 3.34
CA GLY A 101 -14.43 -23.27 3.41
C GLY A 101 -15.58 -22.72 2.57
N LEU A 102 -15.32 -22.09 1.43
CA LEU A 102 -16.35 -21.50 0.58
C LEU A 102 -17.16 -22.61 -0.12
N VAL A 103 -18.37 -22.85 0.40
CA VAL A 103 -19.30 -23.86 -0.12
C VAL A 103 -20.41 -23.19 -0.93
N ALA A 104 -20.76 -23.78 -2.08
CA ALA A 104 -21.81 -23.34 -2.96
C ALA A 104 -22.74 -24.49 -3.38
N ASP A 105 -23.99 -24.13 -3.72
CA ASP A 105 -25.04 -25.06 -4.16
C ASP A 105 -25.69 -24.61 -5.47
N GLY A 106 -26.27 -25.54 -6.21
CA GLY A 106 -26.91 -25.34 -7.50
C GLY A 106 -26.14 -25.96 -8.67
N GLU A 107 -26.34 -25.39 -9.87
CA GLU A 107 -25.74 -25.92 -11.09
C GLU A 107 -24.21 -25.88 -11.06
N HIS A 108 -23.56 -26.93 -11.54
CA HIS A 108 -22.12 -27.13 -11.46
C HIS A 108 -21.27 -25.97 -12.03
N LEU A 109 -21.78 -25.25 -13.04
CA LEU A 109 -21.10 -24.10 -13.66
C LEU A 109 -21.70 -22.74 -13.28
N ASN A 110 -22.71 -22.71 -12.41
CA ASN A 110 -23.44 -21.49 -12.02
C ASN A 110 -23.99 -21.54 -10.58
N ALA A 111 -23.22 -22.14 -9.66
CA ALA A 111 -23.61 -22.32 -8.26
C ALA A 111 -23.71 -21.00 -7.48
N ASN A 112 -24.37 -21.01 -6.33
CA ASN A 112 -24.52 -19.88 -5.41
C ASN A 112 -23.81 -20.18 -4.09
N PRO A 113 -22.97 -19.27 -3.56
CA PRO A 113 -22.32 -19.48 -2.28
C PRO A 113 -23.36 -19.51 -1.14
N ILE A 114 -23.23 -20.48 -0.24
CA ILE A 114 -24.15 -20.71 0.87
C ILE A 114 -23.45 -20.67 2.23
N ALA A 115 -22.17 -21.06 2.30
CA ALA A 115 -21.40 -21.07 3.54
C ALA A 115 -19.92 -20.71 3.29
N MET A 116 -19.27 -20.20 4.34
CA MET A 116 -17.81 -20.06 4.45
C MET A 116 -17.39 -20.08 5.92
N ASN A 117 -16.11 -20.29 6.19
CA ASN A 117 -15.51 -20.11 7.51
C ASN A 117 -14.83 -18.72 7.61
N PRO A 118 -15.48 -17.71 8.22
CA PRO A 118 -14.90 -16.38 8.34
C PRO A 118 -13.68 -16.33 9.27
N ASP A 119 -13.57 -17.25 10.24
CA ASP A 119 -12.51 -17.24 11.25
C ASP A 119 -11.13 -17.44 10.63
N VAL A 120 -11.04 -18.16 9.51
CA VAL A 120 -9.79 -18.33 8.76
C VAL A 120 -9.26 -16.96 8.30
N LEU A 121 -10.12 -16.13 7.71
CA LEU A 121 -9.74 -14.81 7.23
C LEU A 121 -9.45 -13.84 8.38
N VAL A 122 -10.27 -13.89 9.44
CA VAL A 122 -10.08 -13.03 10.62
C VAL A 122 -8.76 -13.35 11.30
N SER A 123 -8.46 -14.62 11.55
CA SER A 123 -7.21 -15.05 12.17
C SER A 123 -5.99 -14.73 11.31
N ASP A 124 -6.09 -14.89 9.98
CA ASP A 124 -5.01 -14.49 9.09
C ASP A 124 -4.70 -12.99 9.22
N LEU A 125 -5.74 -12.14 9.23
CA LEU A 125 -5.62 -10.68 9.31
C LEU A 125 -5.12 -10.16 10.66
N GLU A 126 -5.04 -10.99 11.70
CA GLU A 126 -4.32 -10.66 12.93
C GLU A 126 -2.81 -10.59 12.68
N SER A 127 -2.30 -11.38 11.72
CA SER A 127 -0.87 -11.52 11.41
C SER A 127 -0.41 -10.80 10.15
N VAL A 128 -1.33 -10.57 9.20
CA VAL A 128 -1.04 -9.91 7.91
C VAL A 128 -1.98 -8.74 7.65
N ASP A 129 -1.67 -7.90 6.67
CA ASP A 129 -2.51 -6.76 6.29
C ASP A 129 -3.42 -7.05 5.09
N LEU A 130 -3.08 -8.08 4.31
CA LEU A 130 -3.78 -8.50 3.11
C LEU A 130 -4.00 -10.03 3.09
N VAL A 131 -5.23 -10.45 2.82
CA VAL A 131 -5.53 -11.82 2.37
C VAL A 131 -6.03 -11.77 0.93
N VAL A 132 -5.45 -12.58 0.03
CA VAL A 132 -5.85 -12.68 -1.38
C VAL A 132 -6.58 -13.99 -1.62
N VAL A 133 -7.76 -13.92 -2.25
CA VAL A 133 -8.67 -15.05 -2.49
C VAL A 133 -9.14 -15.07 -3.96
N PRO A 134 -9.17 -16.22 -4.66
CA PRO A 134 -9.79 -16.34 -5.98
C PRO A 134 -11.32 -16.19 -5.89
N GLY A 135 -11.97 -15.65 -6.92
CA GLY A 135 -13.36 -15.20 -6.82
C GLY A 135 -14.46 -16.06 -7.47
N TYR A 136 -14.15 -16.98 -8.37
CA TYR A 136 -15.12 -17.60 -9.29
C TYR A 136 -15.39 -19.07 -8.98
N VAL A 137 -14.59 -19.69 -8.11
CA VAL A 137 -14.68 -21.11 -7.75
C VAL A 137 -15.03 -21.27 -6.28
N ALA A 138 -15.87 -22.26 -5.98
CA ALA A 138 -16.24 -22.72 -4.64
C ALA A 138 -16.26 -24.25 -4.62
N GLU A 139 -16.53 -24.88 -3.49
CA GLU A 139 -16.75 -26.33 -3.39
C GLU A 139 -18.25 -26.63 -3.18
N ASN A 140 -18.74 -27.76 -3.67
CA ASN A 140 -20.07 -28.26 -3.30
C ASN A 140 -20.00 -29.04 -1.97
N ALA A 141 -21.14 -29.58 -1.52
CA ALA A 141 -21.23 -30.37 -0.29
C ALA A 141 -20.37 -31.66 -0.28
N THR A 142 -19.93 -32.15 -1.44
CA THR A 142 -19.06 -33.33 -1.57
C THR A 142 -17.57 -32.96 -1.69
N GLY A 143 -17.22 -31.66 -1.66
CA GLY A 143 -15.84 -31.17 -1.80
C GLY A 143 -15.36 -31.07 -3.24
N GLU A 144 -16.25 -31.15 -4.23
CA GLU A 144 -15.90 -30.97 -5.64
C GLU A 144 -15.97 -29.49 -6.03
N PRO A 145 -15.05 -28.97 -6.85
CA PRO A 145 -15.10 -27.58 -7.26
C PRO A 145 -16.27 -27.32 -8.20
N VAL A 146 -16.91 -26.17 -8.01
CA VAL A 146 -18.01 -25.64 -8.82
C VAL A 146 -17.70 -24.20 -9.23
N LEU A 147 -18.27 -23.75 -10.34
CA LEU A 147 -18.14 -22.36 -10.78
C LEU A 147 -19.36 -21.56 -10.32
N LEU A 148 -19.12 -20.32 -9.91
CA LEU A 148 -20.17 -19.40 -9.44
C LEU A 148 -20.90 -18.67 -10.59
N GLY A 149 -20.59 -19.01 -11.83
CA GLY A 149 -21.20 -18.43 -13.03
C GLY A 149 -20.87 -16.96 -13.25
N ARG A 150 -21.51 -16.33 -14.24
CA ARG A 150 -21.19 -14.96 -14.66
C ARG A 150 -21.31 -13.98 -13.49
N GLY A 151 -20.22 -13.23 -13.24
CA GLY A 151 -20.14 -12.33 -12.08
C GLY A 151 -19.77 -13.01 -10.77
N GLY A 152 -19.35 -14.28 -10.81
CA GLY A 152 -18.97 -15.07 -9.64
C GLY A 152 -18.00 -14.35 -8.70
N SER A 153 -16.95 -13.70 -9.23
CA SER A 153 -16.01 -12.96 -8.38
C SER A 153 -16.61 -11.72 -7.72
N ASP A 154 -17.60 -11.05 -8.34
CA ASP A 154 -18.34 -9.96 -7.67
C ASP A 154 -19.19 -10.55 -6.55
N LEU A 155 -19.89 -11.66 -6.82
CA LEU A 155 -20.71 -12.36 -5.83
C LEU A 155 -19.89 -12.86 -4.63
N THR A 156 -18.70 -13.42 -4.87
CA THR A 156 -17.79 -13.86 -3.81
C THR A 156 -17.33 -12.72 -2.93
N ALA A 157 -16.98 -11.56 -3.52
CA ALA A 157 -16.61 -10.38 -2.73
C ALA A 157 -17.77 -9.89 -1.84
N VAL A 158 -18.98 -9.84 -2.40
CA VAL A 158 -20.19 -9.47 -1.63
C VAL A 158 -20.48 -10.48 -0.53
N PHE A 159 -20.38 -11.78 -0.83
CA PHE A 159 -20.60 -12.86 0.13
C PHE A 159 -19.58 -12.83 1.26
N ILE A 160 -18.29 -12.64 0.96
CA ILE A 160 -17.24 -12.51 1.98
C ILE A 160 -17.48 -11.24 2.83
N GLY A 161 -17.85 -10.13 2.21
CA GLY A 161 -18.18 -8.90 2.92
C GLY A 161 -19.33 -9.05 3.90
N ASP A 162 -20.42 -9.70 3.47
CA ASP A 162 -21.57 -10.07 4.30
C ASP A 162 -21.13 -10.89 5.52
N ARG A 163 -20.34 -11.95 5.31
CA ARG A 163 -19.91 -12.86 6.39
C ARG A 163 -18.91 -12.26 7.36
N LEU A 164 -18.17 -11.24 6.94
CA LEU A 164 -17.24 -10.50 7.78
C LEU A 164 -17.86 -9.23 8.39
N GLY A 165 -19.09 -8.85 8.01
CA GLY A 165 -19.67 -7.54 8.35
C GLY A 165 -18.82 -6.37 7.83
N ALA A 166 -18.14 -6.56 6.69
CA ALA A 166 -17.17 -5.63 6.15
C ALA A 166 -17.70 -4.93 4.88
N PRO A 167 -17.35 -3.65 4.66
CA PRO A 167 -17.70 -2.96 3.41
C PRO A 167 -17.04 -3.63 2.21
N VAL A 168 -17.75 -3.59 1.08
CA VAL A 168 -17.34 -4.22 -0.18
C VAL A 168 -17.15 -3.16 -1.24
N ARG A 169 -15.99 -3.19 -1.91
CA ARG A 169 -15.68 -2.31 -3.03
C ARG A 169 -15.30 -3.12 -4.27
N LEU A 170 -16.03 -2.91 -5.36
CA LEU A 170 -15.81 -3.53 -6.65
C LEU A 170 -15.05 -2.56 -7.55
N TYR A 171 -13.80 -2.90 -7.88
CA TYR A 171 -13.03 -2.13 -8.84
C TYR A 171 -13.41 -2.49 -10.28
N LYS A 172 -13.71 -1.45 -11.04
CA LYS A 172 -14.11 -1.49 -12.44
C LYS A 172 -13.25 -0.53 -13.26
N ASP A 173 -13.37 -0.64 -14.57
CA ASP A 173 -12.80 0.26 -15.57
C ASP A 173 -13.58 1.58 -15.68
N VAL A 174 -14.78 1.64 -15.09
CA VAL A 174 -15.55 2.87 -14.88
C VAL A 174 -15.39 3.36 -13.43
N ASP A 175 -15.41 4.67 -13.25
CA ASP A 175 -15.16 5.35 -11.98
C ASP A 175 -16.44 5.73 -11.19
N ALA A 176 -17.60 5.43 -11.76
CA ALA A 176 -18.91 5.57 -11.15
C ALA A 176 -19.94 4.72 -11.91
N ILE A 177 -21.14 4.60 -11.34
CA ILE A 177 -22.35 4.34 -12.14
C ILE A 177 -22.84 5.68 -12.68
N TYR A 178 -23.22 5.70 -13.96
CA TYR A 178 -23.69 6.89 -14.67
C TYR A 178 -25.16 6.74 -15.08
N ASP A 179 -25.85 7.86 -15.29
CA ASP A 179 -27.22 7.87 -15.81
C ASP A 179 -27.34 7.54 -17.31
N ALA A 180 -26.22 7.58 -18.04
CA ALA A 180 -26.06 7.13 -19.41
C ALA A 180 -24.63 6.61 -19.62
N ASP A 181 -24.39 5.82 -20.67
CA ASP A 181 -23.07 5.29 -21.00
C ASP A 181 -22.11 6.43 -21.41
N PRO A 182 -21.05 6.73 -20.63
CA PRO A 182 -20.12 7.81 -20.94
C PRO A 182 -19.40 7.61 -22.29
N ALA A 183 -19.24 6.37 -22.74
CA ALA A 183 -18.63 6.08 -24.03
C ALA A 183 -19.51 6.53 -25.21
N GLN A 184 -20.81 6.71 -24.99
CA GLN A 184 -21.77 7.11 -26.02
C GLN A 184 -22.11 8.60 -25.95
N VAL A 185 -22.26 9.14 -24.74
CA VAL A 185 -22.78 10.52 -24.56
C VAL A 185 -21.75 11.50 -24.00
N GLY A 186 -20.52 11.06 -23.73
CA GLY A 186 -19.42 11.89 -23.25
C GLY A 186 -19.74 12.62 -21.95
N ASP A 187 -19.35 13.89 -21.88
CA ASP A 187 -19.48 14.74 -20.67
C ASP A 187 -20.92 15.03 -20.23
N SER A 188 -21.93 14.64 -21.03
CA SER A 188 -23.33 14.73 -20.63
C SER A 188 -23.77 13.62 -19.68
N ALA A 189 -23.00 12.52 -19.58
CA ALA A 189 -23.23 11.47 -18.59
C ALA A 189 -22.94 12.00 -17.18
N ARG A 190 -23.90 11.87 -16.27
CA ARG A 190 -23.76 12.33 -14.89
C ARG A 190 -23.49 11.16 -13.96
N PRO A 191 -22.40 11.21 -13.17
CA PRO A 191 -22.09 10.16 -12.21
C PRO A 191 -22.99 10.22 -10.98
N TYR A 192 -23.42 9.07 -10.50
CA TYR A 192 -24.08 8.92 -9.20
C TYR A 192 -23.06 8.86 -8.08
N ASP A 193 -23.37 9.54 -6.97
CA ASP A 193 -22.68 9.37 -5.69
C ASP A 193 -23.22 8.13 -4.96
N SER A 194 -24.54 7.96 -5.00
CA SER A 194 -25.26 6.84 -4.43
C SER A 194 -26.50 6.49 -5.25
N LEU A 195 -26.91 5.22 -5.17
CA LEU A 195 -28.10 4.66 -5.81
C LEU A 195 -28.82 3.71 -4.87
N ASP A 196 -30.15 3.79 -4.84
CA ASP A 196 -30.95 2.77 -4.15
C ASP A 196 -30.94 1.46 -4.96
N TRP A 197 -31.47 0.38 -4.37
CA TRP A 197 -31.45 -0.94 -5.03
C TRP A 197 -32.38 -1.03 -6.24
N ASP A 198 -33.51 -0.30 -6.23
CA ASP A 198 -34.48 -0.31 -7.32
C ASP A 198 -33.91 0.32 -8.59
N GLU A 199 -33.13 1.40 -8.44
CA GLU A 199 -32.41 2.04 -9.54
C GLU A 199 -31.14 1.28 -9.92
N SER A 200 -30.36 0.82 -8.94
CA SER A 200 -29.13 0.03 -9.20
C SER A 200 -29.42 -1.18 -10.09
N LEU A 201 -30.49 -1.93 -9.81
CA LEU A 201 -30.88 -3.11 -10.59
C LEU A 201 -31.30 -2.80 -12.04
N LYS A 202 -31.67 -1.54 -12.34
CA LYS A 202 -32.07 -1.10 -13.69
C LYS A 202 -30.88 -0.65 -14.52
N ILE A 203 -29.91 0.04 -13.92
CA ILE A 203 -28.88 0.79 -14.67
C ILE A 203 -27.44 0.33 -14.45
N ALA A 204 -27.13 -0.39 -13.37
CA ALA A 204 -25.74 -0.76 -13.07
C ALA A 204 -25.23 -1.96 -13.90
N PHE A 205 -26.11 -2.65 -14.64
CA PHE A 205 -25.68 -3.66 -15.60
C PHE A 205 -25.18 -3.00 -16.90
N PRO A 206 -24.05 -3.42 -17.49
CA PRO A 206 -23.24 -4.61 -17.15
C PRO A 206 -22.12 -4.37 -16.14
N VAL A 207 -21.93 -3.15 -15.63
CA VAL A 207 -20.84 -2.79 -14.71
C VAL A 207 -20.79 -3.73 -13.50
N VAL A 208 -21.92 -3.98 -12.87
CA VAL A 208 -22.09 -4.98 -11.81
C VAL A 208 -23.10 -6.03 -12.26
N GLN A 209 -22.80 -7.31 -12.00
CA GLN A 209 -23.64 -8.40 -12.44
C GLN A 209 -24.85 -8.58 -11.51
N ASN A 210 -26.02 -8.88 -12.10
CA ASN A 210 -27.30 -9.01 -11.39
C ASN A 210 -27.25 -9.97 -10.19
N LYS A 211 -26.49 -11.06 -10.30
CA LYS A 211 -26.37 -12.07 -9.24
C LYS A 211 -25.83 -11.47 -7.93
N ALA A 212 -24.79 -10.64 -8.02
CA ALA A 212 -24.20 -9.96 -6.87
C ALA A 212 -25.12 -8.84 -6.34
N MET A 213 -25.75 -8.07 -7.24
CA MET A 213 -26.68 -7.01 -6.84
C MET A 213 -27.90 -7.55 -6.10
N ARG A 214 -28.51 -8.64 -6.61
CA ARG A 214 -29.66 -9.29 -5.96
C ARG A 214 -29.28 -9.84 -4.58
N TYR A 215 -28.15 -10.54 -4.47
CA TYR A 215 -27.67 -11.05 -3.18
C TYR A 215 -27.56 -9.94 -2.13
N ALA A 216 -27.00 -8.78 -2.51
CA ALA A 216 -26.86 -7.63 -1.62
C ALA A 216 -28.19 -6.95 -1.31
N ALA A 217 -29.05 -6.74 -2.32
CA ALA A 217 -30.37 -6.13 -2.15
C ALA A 217 -31.25 -6.96 -1.19
N ASP A 218 -31.29 -8.28 -1.37
CA ASP A 218 -32.09 -9.21 -0.56
C ASP A 218 -31.67 -9.21 0.93
N ARG A 219 -30.45 -8.73 1.23
CA ARG A 219 -29.87 -8.66 2.58
C ARG A 219 -29.70 -7.24 3.11
N GLY A 220 -30.11 -6.22 2.34
CA GLY A 220 -29.93 -4.81 2.72
C GLY A 220 -28.47 -4.39 2.83
N LEU A 221 -27.56 -5.03 2.11
CA LEU A 221 -26.14 -4.68 2.08
C LEU A 221 -25.90 -3.49 1.15
N THR A 222 -24.78 -2.79 1.34
CA THR A 222 -24.29 -1.77 0.41
C THR A 222 -23.08 -2.26 -0.37
N ILE A 223 -22.94 -1.84 -1.63
CA ILE A 223 -21.77 -2.14 -2.46
C ILE A 223 -21.20 -0.84 -3.02
N GLU A 224 -19.89 -0.68 -2.96
CA GLU A 224 -19.20 0.45 -3.59
C GLU A 224 -18.66 0.05 -4.98
N VAL A 225 -18.87 0.90 -5.98
CA VAL A 225 -18.25 0.77 -7.31
C VAL A 225 -17.25 1.90 -7.50
N ALA A 226 -16.00 1.58 -7.83
CA ALA A 226 -14.92 2.56 -7.94
C ALA A 226 -13.95 2.22 -9.07
N ALA A 227 -13.22 3.23 -9.54
CA ALA A 227 -12.01 3.06 -10.34
C ALA A 227 -10.77 3.24 -9.47
N LEU A 228 -9.66 2.65 -9.90
CA LEU A 228 -8.37 2.76 -9.21
C LEU A 228 -7.95 4.23 -9.08
N SER A 229 -7.55 4.62 -7.87
CA SER A 229 -6.89 5.89 -7.53
C SER A 229 -7.67 7.19 -7.81
N LYS A 230 -8.95 7.11 -8.20
CA LYS A 230 -9.81 8.29 -8.41
C LYS A 230 -10.28 8.96 -7.12
N GLY A 231 -10.30 8.25 -5.99
CA GLY A 231 -10.63 8.81 -4.68
C GLY A 231 -12.12 8.98 -4.39
N TYR A 232 -12.99 8.46 -5.26
CA TYR A 232 -14.44 8.48 -5.11
C TYR A 232 -15.04 7.15 -5.60
N GLN A 233 -16.30 6.93 -5.26
CA GLN A 233 -17.06 5.72 -5.59
C GLN A 233 -18.54 6.07 -5.83
N THR A 234 -19.30 5.13 -6.37
CA THR A 234 -20.77 5.13 -6.27
C THR A 234 -21.16 4.10 -5.21
N VAL A 235 -21.99 4.49 -4.24
CA VAL A 235 -22.52 3.59 -3.20
C VAL A 235 -23.91 3.09 -3.62
N MET A 236 -24.02 1.80 -3.96
CA MET A 236 -25.29 1.14 -4.22
C MET A 236 -25.92 0.62 -2.93
N GLY A 237 -27.25 0.69 -2.84
CA GLY A 237 -28.02 0.38 -1.63
C GLY A 237 -28.21 1.56 -0.67
N ALA A 238 -28.01 2.79 -1.15
CA ALA A 238 -28.16 4.03 -0.37
C ALA A 238 -29.07 5.03 -1.10
N PRO A 239 -29.67 6.03 -0.43
CA PRO A 239 -30.57 6.98 -1.10
C PRO A 239 -29.92 7.63 -2.32
N THR A 240 -30.64 7.68 -3.44
CA THR A 240 -30.08 8.15 -4.70
C THR A 240 -29.63 9.61 -4.65
N ALA A 241 -28.41 9.86 -5.11
CA ALA A 241 -27.85 11.18 -5.25
C ALA A 241 -26.86 11.26 -6.41
N TYR A 242 -26.91 12.35 -7.17
CA TYR A 242 -25.86 12.67 -8.15
C TYR A 242 -24.62 13.23 -7.45
N ARG A 243 -23.46 12.87 -7.98
CA ARG A 243 -22.17 13.35 -7.48
C ARG A 243 -22.02 14.84 -7.77
N LYS A 244 -21.57 15.58 -6.75
CA LYS A 244 -21.28 17.02 -6.83
C LYS A 244 -19.78 17.33 -6.90
N MET A 245 -18.92 16.33 -6.71
CA MET A 245 -17.47 16.48 -6.51
C MET A 245 -16.68 16.66 -7.82
N PRO A 246 -15.57 17.43 -7.78
CA PRO A 246 -14.71 17.64 -8.95
C PRO A 246 -13.91 16.38 -9.32
N THR A 247 -13.76 16.14 -10.61
CA THR A 247 -12.95 15.05 -11.19
C THR A 247 -11.53 15.52 -11.54
N LEU A 248 -10.58 14.57 -11.67
CA LEU A 248 -9.27 14.87 -12.23
C LEU A 248 -9.41 15.30 -13.72
N LYS A 249 -9.37 16.62 -14.00
CA LYS A 249 -9.46 17.16 -15.37
C LYS A 249 -8.28 16.85 -16.29
N ARG A 250 -7.08 16.67 -15.73
CA ARG A 250 -5.83 16.31 -16.43
C ARG A 250 -4.95 15.44 -15.53
N PRO A 251 -4.02 14.64 -16.10
CA PRO A 251 -2.94 14.02 -15.36
C PRO A 251 -2.20 15.05 -14.49
N ILE A 252 -1.74 14.62 -13.32
CA ILE A 252 -0.85 15.42 -12.50
C ILE A 252 0.54 15.45 -13.15
N ARG A 253 1.13 16.64 -13.22
CA ARG A 253 2.45 16.85 -13.79
C ARG A 253 3.48 16.81 -12.67
N ILE A 254 4.52 16.00 -12.85
CA ILE A 254 5.55 15.82 -11.82
C ILE A 254 6.94 16.17 -12.34
N ALA A 255 7.73 16.81 -11.50
CA ALA A 255 9.18 16.90 -11.65
C ALA A 255 9.84 15.90 -10.70
N VAL A 256 10.87 15.20 -11.16
CA VAL A 256 11.55 14.15 -10.38
C VAL A 256 13.02 14.46 -10.24
N MET A 257 13.61 14.24 -9.06
CA MET A 257 15.06 14.22 -8.87
C MET A 257 15.52 12.80 -8.56
N GLY A 258 16.50 12.32 -9.31
CA GLY A 258 17.07 10.98 -9.14
C GLY A 258 16.49 9.93 -10.09
N ALA A 259 17.38 9.15 -10.69
CA ALA A 259 17.05 8.02 -11.57
C ALA A 259 17.95 6.81 -11.26
N GLY A 260 18.27 6.62 -9.98
CA GLY A 260 19.01 5.46 -9.46
C GLY A 260 18.11 4.22 -9.31
N GLY A 261 18.46 3.28 -8.44
CA GLY A 261 17.69 2.02 -8.27
C GLY A 261 16.21 2.24 -7.96
N VAL A 262 15.88 3.10 -6.99
CA VAL A 262 14.49 3.49 -6.69
C VAL A 262 13.93 4.37 -7.80
N GLY A 263 14.67 5.38 -8.25
CA GLY A 263 14.20 6.35 -9.24
C GLY A 263 13.80 5.72 -10.57
N ALA A 264 14.55 4.73 -11.06
CA ALA A 264 14.21 3.99 -12.27
C ALA A 264 12.87 3.25 -12.13
N LYS A 265 12.66 2.55 -11.00
CA LYS A 265 11.38 1.84 -10.74
C LYS A 265 10.21 2.78 -10.54
N PHE A 266 10.44 3.94 -9.91
CA PHE A 266 9.44 4.98 -9.80
C PHE A 266 9.04 5.56 -11.17
N LEU A 267 10.00 5.81 -12.06
CA LEU A 267 9.73 6.31 -13.41
C LEU A 267 9.03 5.25 -14.29
N GLU A 268 9.44 3.98 -14.21
CA GLU A 268 8.72 2.86 -14.82
C GLU A 268 7.26 2.85 -14.37
N ARG A 269 7.03 2.98 -13.06
CA ARG A 269 5.68 3.00 -12.49
C ARG A 269 4.86 4.21 -12.94
N CYS A 270 5.47 5.39 -13.06
CA CYS A 270 4.76 6.57 -13.57
C CYS A 270 4.25 6.36 -15.00
N LEU A 271 5.03 5.71 -15.87
CA LEU A 271 4.60 5.38 -17.24
C LEU A 271 3.41 4.43 -17.26
N GLU A 272 3.33 3.51 -16.29
CA GLU A 272 2.19 2.61 -16.15
C GLU A 272 0.91 3.32 -15.65
N TRP A 273 1.03 4.57 -15.20
CA TRP A 273 -0.07 5.42 -14.74
C TRP A 273 -0.22 6.69 -15.59
N SER A 274 0.09 6.64 -16.89
CA SER A 274 0.08 7.80 -17.80
C SER A 274 -1.25 8.59 -17.83
N ASP A 275 -2.39 7.94 -17.57
CA ASP A 275 -3.71 8.60 -17.51
C ASP A 275 -3.88 9.47 -16.25
N LEU A 276 -3.05 9.24 -15.22
CA LEU A 276 -3.06 10.00 -13.98
C LEU A 276 -1.79 10.82 -13.77
N ILE A 277 -0.65 10.42 -14.32
CA ILE A 277 0.67 11.02 -14.06
C ILE A 277 1.39 11.32 -15.37
N GLU A 278 1.86 12.55 -15.51
CA GLU A 278 2.76 13.02 -16.55
C GLU A 278 4.11 13.36 -15.93
N VAL A 279 5.19 12.74 -16.38
CA VAL A 279 6.55 13.10 -15.95
C VAL A 279 7.08 14.20 -16.87
N ASP A 280 7.23 15.41 -16.34
CA ASP A 280 7.68 16.58 -17.10
C ASP A 280 9.21 16.58 -17.30
N ARG A 281 9.94 16.44 -16.18
CA ARG A 281 11.40 16.53 -16.17
C ARG A 281 12.04 15.72 -15.06
N VAL A 282 13.24 15.23 -15.31
CA VAL A 282 14.02 14.40 -14.38
C VAL A 282 15.41 14.98 -14.17
N LEU A 283 15.71 15.48 -12.96
CA LEU A 283 17.03 15.97 -12.60
C LEU A 283 17.96 14.78 -12.29
N VAL A 284 19.07 14.69 -13.02
CA VAL A 284 20.14 13.70 -12.84
C VAL A 284 21.50 14.38 -12.90
N ARG A 285 22.54 13.73 -12.33
CA ARG A 285 23.91 14.25 -12.40
C ARG A 285 24.45 14.28 -13.83
N ASP A 286 24.16 13.23 -14.59
CA ASP A 286 24.62 13.06 -15.96
C ASP A 286 23.46 12.57 -16.84
N PRO A 287 22.85 13.45 -17.66
CA PRO A 287 21.81 13.11 -18.62
C PRO A 287 22.33 12.30 -19.81
N SER A 288 23.61 12.44 -20.16
CA SER A 288 24.24 11.75 -21.28
C SER A 288 24.51 10.28 -20.99
N LYS A 289 24.60 9.90 -19.70
CA LYS A 289 24.69 8.49 -19.29
C LYS A 289 23.54 7.69 -19.91
N ARG A 290 23.90 6.74 -20.78
CA ARG A 290 22.95 5.89 -21.48
C ARG A 290 22.05 5.16 -20.49
N ARG A 291 20.74 5.38 -20.63
CA ARG A 291 19.68 4.69 -19.91
C ARG A 291 18.66 4.27 -20.95
N ASP A 292 18.37 2.98 -21.01
CA ASP A 292 17.31 2.47 -21.88
C ASP A 292 15.97 2.71 -21.20
N HIS A 293 15.48 3.94 -21.29
CA HIS A 293 14.26 4.37 -20.60
C HIS A 293 13.42 5.30 -21.49
N PRO A 294 12.09 5.09 -21.62
CA PRO A 294 11.24 5.91 -22.49
C PRO A 294 11.28 7.42 -22.18
N LEU A 295 11.55 7.78 -20.92
CA LEU A 295 11.67 9.17 -20.47
C LEU A 295 13.08 9.78 -20.62
N ALA A 296 14.02 9.15 -21.33
CA ALA A 296 15.40 9.64 -21.41
C ALA A 296 15.50 11.11 -21.90
N ALA A 297 14.60 11.55 -22.79
CA ALA A 297 14.55 12.93 -23.28
C ALA A 297 14.17 13.97 -22.20
N ALA A 298 13.52 13.53 -21.10
CA ALA A 298 13.14 14.40 -20.00
C ALA A 298 14.30 14.65 -19.00
N PHE A 299 15.46 14.00 -19.20
CA PHE A 299 16.56 14.03 -18.25
C PHE A 299 17.40 15.29 -18.42
N THR A 300 17.70 15.98 -17.33
CA THR A 300 18.47 17.23 -17.31
C THR A 300 19.44 17.27 -16.13
N SER A 301 20.51 18.04 -16.24
CA SER A 301 21.45 18.36 -15.15
C SER A 301 21.36 19.83 -14.72
N ASP A 302 20.44 20.61 -15.30
CA ASP A 302 20.25 22.02 -14.95
C ASP A 302 19.46 22.16 -13.64
N ALA A 303 20.18 22.05 -12.51
CA ALA A 303 19.60 22.26 -11.19
C ALA A 303 19.19 23.72 -10.95
N ARG A 304 19.79 24.70 -11.66
CA ARG A 304 19.55 26.14 -11.42
C ARG A 304 18.16 26.56 -11.85
N ASN A 305 17.71 26.10 -13.01
CA ASN A 305 16.38 26.41 -13.55
C ASN A 305 15.36 25.29 -13.32
N PHE A 306 15.67 24.33 -12.44
CA PHE A 306 14.81 23.16 -12.22
C PHE A 306 13.51 23.49 -11.48
N VAL A 307 13.57 24.43 -10.53
CA VAL A 307 12.42 24.87 -9.72
C VAL A 307 11.56 25.83 -10.54
N ARG A 308 10.35 25.40 -10.88
CA ARG A 308 9.31 26.20 -11.55
C ARG A 308 7.94 25.73 -11.08
N ASN A 309 6.95 26.62 -11.06
CA ASN A 309 5.56 26.32 -10.66
C ASN A 309 4.68 25.82 -11.82
N ASP A 310 5.29 25.15 -12.80
CA ASP A 310 4.64 24.57 -13.99
C ASP A 310 4.30 23.08 -13.82
N VAL A 311 4.56 22.52 -12.64
CA VAL A 311 4.25 21.14 -12.23
C VAL A 311 3.43 21.15 -10.94
N ASP A 312 2.70 20.08 -10.68
CA ASP A 312 1.85 19.95 -9.50
C ASP A 312 2.61 19.35 -8.31
N VAL A 313 3.57 18.45 -8.59
CA VAL A 313 4.35 17.74 -7.55
C VAL A 313 5.83 17.66 -7.90
N PHE A 314 6.69 17.92 -6.93
CA PHE A 314 8.12 17.58 -7.00
C PHE A 314 8.41 16.31 -6.17
N VAL A 315 9.11 15.36 -6.78
CA VAL A 315 9.47 14.06 -6.19
C VAL A 315 10.98 13.98 -6.01
N ASP A 316 11.45 13.96 -4.76
CA ASP A 316 12.87 13.84 -4.40
C ASP A 316 13.26 12.39 -4.06
N ILE A 317 14.03 11.79 -4.96
CA ILE A 317 14.65 10.46 -4.83
C ILE A 317 16.18 10.60 -4.84
N GLY A 318 16.67 11.76 -4.38
CA GLY A 318 18.08 12.08 -4.26
C GLY A 318 18.77 11.39 -3.08
N THR A 319 20.06 11.67 -2.95
CA THR A 319 20.88 11.29 -1.80
C THR A 319 21.62 12.51 -1.27
N GLY A 320 21.95 12.52 0.03
CA GLY A 320 22.61 13.66 0.68
C GLY A 320 21.65 14.83 0.95
N VAL A 321 22.18 15.89 1.57
CA VAL A 321 21.38 17.07 1.96
C VAL A 321 21.21 18.06 0.80
N SER A 322 22.30 18.46 0.13
CA SER A 322 22.28 19.39 -1.00
C SER A 322 22.48 18.61 -2.32
N PRO A 323 21.75 18.94 -3.40
CA PRO A 323 20.80 20.06 -3.55
C PRO A 323 19.37 19.75 -3.08
N SER A 324 19.09 18.55 -2.59
CA SER A 324 17.73 18.06 -2.29
C SER A 324 16.93 18.99 -1.36
N ALA A 325 17.52 19.42 -0.24
CA ALA A 325 16.89 20.32 0.72
C ALA A 325 16.52 21.69 0.11
N GLU A 326 17.41 22.25 -0.72
CA GLU A 326 17.21 23.53 -1.40
C GLU A 326 16.08 23.45 -2.43
N LEU A 327 16.04 22.34 -3.20
CA LEU A 327 14.99 22.10 -4.18
C LEU A 327 13.63 21.87 -3.52
N LEU A 328 13.57 21.05 -2.46
CA LEU A 328 12.34 20.84 -1.69
C LEU A 328 11.78 22.16 -1.14
N GLU A 329 12.63 23.00 -0.53
CA GLU A 329 12.23 24.31 -0.02
C GLU A 329 11.79 25.25 -1.16
N GLY A 330 12.51 25.25 -2.29
CA GLY A 330 12.21 26.08 -3.46
C GLY A 330 10.85 25.77 -4.07
N PHE A 331 10.53 24.49 -4.30
CA PHE A 331 9.23 24.08 -4.84
C PHE A 331 8.08 24.41 -3.88
N LEU A 332 8.24 24.16 -2.57
CA LEU A 332 7.24 24.52 -1.58
C LEU A 332 6.96 26.02 -1.56
N LYS A 333 8.00 26.86 -1.62
CA LYS A 333 7.83 28.33 -1.72
C LYS A 333 7.14 28.76 -3.00
N ALA A 334 7.28 28.00 -4.08
CA ALA A 334 6.61 28.25 -5.36
C ALA A 334 5.16 27.74 -5.40
N GLY A 335 4.65 27.16 -4.30
CA GLY A 335 3.29 26.60 -4.23
C GLY A 335 3.16 25.19 -4.79
N VAL A 336 4.27 24.52 -5.10
CA VAL A 336 4.29 23.14 -5.61
C VAL A 336 4.40 22.17 -4.43
N SER A 337 3.52 21.15 -4.41
CA SER A 337 3.58 20.12 -3.37
C SER A 337 4.80 19.21 -3.56
N VAL A 338 5.34 18.66 -2.49
CA VAL A 338 6.56 17.83 -2.57
C VAL A 338 6.42 16.51 -1.82
N THR A 339 7.04 15.47 -2.37
CA THR A 339 7.32 14.21 -1.66
C THR A 339 8.81 13.89 -1.71
N SER A 340 9.36 13.26 -0.66
CA SER A 340 10.76 12.87 -0.61
C SER A 340 10.99 11.50 0.03
N ALA A 341 11.84 10.70 -0.60
CA ALA A 341 12.45 9.50 0.00
C ALA A 341 13.78 9.81 0.70
N ASN A 342 14.28 11.03 0.61
CA ASN A 342 15.58 11.45 1.14
C ASN A 342 15.48 11.94 2.59
N LYS A 343 15.52 10.99 3.51
CA LYS A 343 15.51 11.22 4.97
C LYS A 343 16.52 12.27 5.45
N GLN A 344 17.72 12.33 4.87
CA GLN A 344 18.78 13.26 5.30
C GLN A 344 18.40 14.70 4.97
N ALA A 345 17.93 14.95 3.75
CA ALA A 345 17.47 16.27 3.32
C ALA A 345 16.28 16.75 4.15
N VAL A 346 15.27 15.89 4.33
CA VAL A 346 14.07 16.22 5.12
C VAL A 346 14.41 16.47 6.59
N ALA A 347 15.25 15.63 7.20
CA ALA A 347 15.66 15.81 8.60
C ALA A 347 16.53 17.05 8.84
N ALA A 348 17.36 17.43 7.86
CA ALA A 348 18.21 18.61 7.95
C ALA A 348 17.41 19.92 7.80
N ALA A 349 16.41 19.96 6.92
CA ALA A 349 15.64 21.16 6.60
C ALA A 349 14.21 21.19 7.14
N GLY A 350 13.82 20.25 8.01
CA GLY A 350 12.44 20.01 8.42
C GLY A 350 11.64 21.26 8.83
N ASP A 351 12.22 22.16 9.64
CA ASP A 351 11.55 23.40 10.04
C ASP A 351 11.29 24.35 8.88
N LYS A 352 12.29 24.54 8.01
CA LYS A 352 12.17 25.38 6.81
C LYS A 352 11.13 24.81 5.85
N LEU A 353 11.16 23.50 5.61
CA LEU A 353 10.20 22.82 4.74
C LEU A 353 8.77 22.96 5.28
N ARG A 354 8.54 22.73 6.57
CA ARG A 354 7.23 22.90 7.19
C ARG A 354 6.75 24.35 7.14
N ALA A 355 7.64 25.31 7.37
CA ALA A 355 7.32 26.73 7.28
C ALA A 355 6.92 27.12 5.84
N ALA A 356 7.68 26.66 4.84
CA ALA A 356 7.37 26.90 3.43
C ALA A 356 6.04 26.28 3.01
N ALA A 357 5.79 25.02 3.38
CA ALA A 357 4.52 24.32 3.11
C ALA A 357 3.31 25.06 3.73
N ARG A 358 3.43 25.50 4.99
CA ARG A 358 2.37 26.30 5.64
C ARG A 358 2.13 27.64 4.96
N ALA A 359 3.19 28.30 4.50
CA ALA A 359 3.09 29.63 3.88
C ALA A 359 2.44 29.58 2.49
N SER A 360 2.69 28.53 1.71
CA SER A 360 2.16 28.40 0.35
C SER A 360 0.87 27.59 0.26
N GLY A 361 0.52 26.81 1.29
CA GLY A 361 -0.59 25.85 1.25
C GLY A 361 -0.25 24.54 0.53
N ALA A 362 0.96 24.40 -0.03
CA ALA A 362 1.39 23.16 -0.66
C ALA A 362 1.64 22.05 0.36
N MET A 363 1.47 20.80 -0.07
CA MET A 363 1.66 19.62 0.77
C MET A 363 3.14 19.23 0.88
N LEU A 364 3.56 18.84 2.07
CA LEU A 364 4.85 18.19 2.33
C LEU A 364 4.61 16.75 2.80
N THR A 365 4.98 15.79 1.96
CA THR A 365 5.00 14.38 2.32
C THR A 365 6.42 13.82 2.21
N TYR A 366 6.68 12.73 2.91
CA TYR A 366 8.01 12.11 2.99
C TYR A 366 7.90 10.68 3.55
N SER A 367 6.80 10.01 3.20
CA SER A 367 6.47 8.69 3.75
C SER A 367 7.57 7.65 3.57
N PRO A 368 8.27 7.56 2.41
CA PRO A 368 9.34 6.59 2.25
C PRO A 368 10.58 6.90 3.09
N SER A 369 10.75 8.15 3.54
CA SER A 369 11.92 8.58 4.33
C SER A 369 11.99 7.89 5.70
N VAL A 370 10.85 7.48 6.26
CA VAL A 370 10.80 6.74 7.52
C VAL A 370 9.86 5.55 7.36
N GLY A 371 10.44 4.38 7.10
CA GLY A 371 9.68 3.14 6.96
C GLY A 371 9.81 2.48 5.60
N GLY A 372 10.36 3.13 4.57
CA GLY A 372 10.36 2.59 3.22
C GLY A 372 8.92 2.38 2.74
N GLY A 373 8.47 1.12 2.66
CA GLY A 373 7.08 0.76 2.44
C GLY A 373 6.24 0.64 3.72
N ALA A 374 6.82 0.59 4.92
CA ALA A 374 6.07 0.56 6.17
C ALA A 374 5.39 1.93 6.45
N PRO A 375 4.06 2.00 6.67
CA PRO A 375 3.33 3.26 6.78
C PRO A 375 3.40 3.87 8.19
N ILE A 376 4.63 4.01 8.72
CA ILE A 376 4.89 4.48 10.10
C ILE A 376 4.50 5.96 10.25
N ILE A 377 4.84 6.78 9.26
CA ILE A 377 4.52 8.22 9.25
C ILE A 377 3.01 8.43 9.23
N GLU A 378 2.28 7.65 8.45
CA GLU A 378 0.82 7.74 8.33
C GLU A 378 0.12 7.28 9.59
N ALA A 379 0.57 6.15 10.16
CA ALA A 379 0.08 5.69 11.45
C ALA A 379 0.28 6.76 12.52
N LEU A 380 1.45 7.39 12.54
CA LEU A 380 1.73 8.43 13.50
C LEU A 380 0.92 9.72 13.26
N LYS A 381 0.76 10.15 11.99
CA LYS A 381 -0.09 11.29 11.63
C LYS A 381 -1.56 11.05 12.00
N ARG A 382 -2.05 9.81 11.91
CA ARG A 382 -3.40 9.45 12.40
C ARG A 382 -3.46 9.47 13.93
N ALA A 383 -2.47 8.91 14.59
CA ALA A 383 -2.37 8.84 16.04
C ALA A 383 -2.46 10.23 16.68
N VAL A 384 -1.67 11.20 16.19
CA VAL A 384 -1.68 12.57 16.73
C VAL A 384 -2.99 13.33 16.45
N LYS A 385 -3.75 12.93 15.43
CA LYS A 385 -5.08 13.48 15.15
C LYS A 385 -6.17 12.86 16.04
N SER A 386 -5.96 11.64 16.54
CA SER A 386 -6.92 10.96 17.40
C SER A 386 -6.72 11.31 18.88
N ARG A 387 -5.49 11.20 19.40
CA ARG A 387 -5.14 11.39 20.82
C ARG A 387 -3.70 11.85 20.99
N LYS A 388 -3.32 12.19 22.22
CA LYS A 388 -1.92 12.43 22.59
C LYS A 388 -1.12 11.13 22.49
N VAL A 389 0.03 11.21 21.84
CA VAL A 389 1.00 10.10 21.78
C VAL A 389 1.76 10.08 23.10
N LYS A 390 1.79 8.92 23.75
CA LYS A 390 2.53 8.66 24.99
C LYS A 390 3.98 8.28 24.67
N SER A 391 4.18 7.33 23.77
CA SER A 391 5.50 6.84 23.40
C SER A 391 5.54 6.31 21.97
N ILE A 392 6.74 6.31 21.40
CA ILE A 392 7.06 5.62 20.14
C ILE A 392 8.28 4.76 20.38
N ALA A 393 8.23 3.52 19.91
CA ALA A 393 9.39 2.65 19.82
C ALA A 393 9.43 2.01 18.42
N GLY A 394 10.62 1.83 17.85
CA GLY A 394 10.73 1.21 16.53
C GLY A 394 12.09 0.60 16.23
N VAL A 395 12.05 -0.47 15.42
CA VAL A 395 13.21 -1.02 14.70
C VAL A 395 13.11 -0.49 13.28
N LEU A 396 14.03 0.41 12.93
CA LEU A 396 13.86 1.32 11.79
C LEU A 396 14.93 1.16 10.70
N ASN A 397 15.88 0.24 10.85
CA ASN A 397 17.00 0.06 9.94
C ASN A 397 17.16 -1.43 9.56
N GLY A 398 16.93 -1.76 8.28
CA GLY A 398 16.99 -3.13 7.78
C GLY A 398 18.39 -3.74 7.81
N THR A 399 19.45 -2.96 7.60
CA THR A 399 20.84 -3.43 7.62
C THR A 399 21.22 -3.99 8.99
N SER A 400 21.04 -3.17 10.02
CA SER A 400 21.28 -3.54 11.43
C SER A 400 20.43 -4.76 11.83
N ASN A 401 19.17 -4.79 11.42
CA ASN A 401 18.27 -5.91 11.70
C ASN A 401 18.73 -7.23 11.04
N PHE A 402 19.15 -7.19 9.77
CA PHE A 402 19.70 -8.36 9.09
C PHE A 402 20.96 -8.88 9.76
N VAL A 403 21.88 -7.99 10.15
CA VAL A 403 23.12 -8.37 10.86
C VAL A 403 22.79 -9.05 12.19
N ILE A 404 21.87 -8.47 12.97
CA ILE A 404 21.41 -9.07 14.23
C ILE A 404 20.74 -10.43 14.00
N ASP A 405 19.94 -10.58 12.93
CA ASP A 405 19.31 -11.87 12.58
C ASP A 405 20.35 -12.96 12.26
N GLN A 406 21.43 -12.62 11.54
CA GLN A 406 22.50 -13.55 11.23
C GLN A 406 23.27 -13.95 12.49
N VAL A 407 23.55 -13.01 13.40
CA VAL A 407 24.21 -13.32 14.67
C VAL A 407 23.30 -14.15 15.59
N GLU A 408 21.98 -13.86 15.63
CA GLU A 408 20.99 -14.71 16.30
C GLU A 408 20.97 -16.15 15.75
N SER A 409 21.30 -16.34 14.47
CA SER A 409 21.42 -17.67 13.84
C SER A 409 22.75 -18.38 14.10
N GLY A 410 23.68 -17.75 14.83
CA GLY A 410 24.97 -18.31 15.23
C GLY A 410 26.16 -17.94 14.32
N LYS A 411 26.01 -16.99 13.40
CA LYS A 411 27.14 -16.47 12.61
C LYS A 411 27.96 -15.45 13.40
N SER A 412 29.25 -15.33 13.08
CA SER A 412 30.08 -14.22 13.58
C SER A 412 29.64 -12.88 12.98
N PHE A 413 30.02 -11.78 13.63
CA PHE A 413 29.71 -10.43 13.15
C PHE A 413 30.25 -10.18 11.73
N ASP A 414 31.50 -10.54 11.47
CA ASP A 414 32.12 -10.37 10.15
C ASP A 414 31.38 -11.16 9.06
N ALA A 415 31.01 -12.41 9.34
CA ALA A 415 30.26 -13.24 8.39
C ALA A 415 28.84 -12.69 8.14
N ALA A 416 28.21 -12.10 9.17
CA ALA A 416 26.92 -11.44 9.05
C ALA A 416 27.02 -10.17 8.18
N MET A 417 28.05 -9.35 8.38
CA MET A 417 28.30 -8.14 7.58
C MET A 417 28.62 -8.47 6.12
N ASP A 418 29.45 -9.49 5.88
CA ASP A 418 29.77 -9.94 4.52
C ASP A 418 28.54 -10.48 3.79
N GLU A 419 27.71 -11.25 4.48
CA GLU A 419 26.44 -11.72 3.92
C GLU A 419 25.47 -10.57 3.63
N ALA A 420 25.40 -9.57 4.52
CA ALA A 420 24.58 -8.37 4.31
C ALA A 420 25.03 -7.60 3.05
N ARG A 421 26.34 -7.46 2.82
CA ARG A 421 26.89 -6.84 1.60
C ARG A 421 26.59 -7.68 0.36
N ARG A 422 26.79 -9.01 0.44
CA ARG A 422 26.56 -9.95 -0.66
C ARG A 422 25.11 -9.93 -1.14
N LEU A 423 24.16 -9.83 -0.20
CA LEU A 423 22.73 -9.74 -0.47
C LEU A 423 22.24 -8.32 -0.75
N GLY A 424 23.11 -7.31 -0.65
CA GLY A 424 22.79 -5.91 -0.93
C GLY A 424 21.99 -5.21 0.17
N PHE A 425 21.97 -5.74 1.40
CA PHE A 425 21.44 -5.06 2.58
C PHE A 425 22.39 -3.96 3.06
N ALA A 426 23.70 -4.16 2.95
CA ALA A 426 24.72 -3.20 3.36
C ALA A 426 25.53 -2.69 2.16
N GLU A 427 25.79 -1.38 2.12
CA GLU A 427 26.80 -0.80 1.23
C GLU A 427 28.23 -1.09 1.77
N PRO A 428 29.29 -0.93 0.95
CA PRO A 428 30.66 -1.12 1.40
C PRO A 428 30.99 -0.28 2.64
N ASP A 429 30.53 0.98 2.66
CA ASP A 429 30.48 1.82 3.87
C ASP A 429 29.09 1.70 4.50
N SER A 430 29.02 1.13 5.70
CA SER A 430 27.78 0.91 6.47
C SER A 430 27.87 1.55 7.86
N THR A 431 28.79 2.50 8.06
CA THR A 431 29.00 3.15 9.36
C THR A 431 27.71 3.78 9.89
N ALA A 432 26.95 4.48 9.03
CA ALA A 432 25.70 5.13 9.40
C ALA A 432 24.57 4.17 9.81
N ASP A 433 24.65 2.89 9.41
CA ASP A 433 23.69 1.85 9.79
C ASP A 433 24.02 1.23 11.16
N LEU A 434 25.28 1.27 11.57
CA LEU A 434 25.79 0.64 12.80
C LEU A 434 25.98 1.62 13.96
N ASP A 435 26.32 2.89 13.67
CA ASP A 435 26.54 3.92 14.68
C ASP A 435 25.26 4.62 15.16
N GLY A 436 24.12 4.30 14.54
CA GLY A 436 22.80 4.86 14.86
C GLY A 436 22.44 6.13 14.09
N THR A 437 23.30 6.65 13.21
CA THR A 437 23.05 7.91 12.48
C THR A 437 21.80 7.83 11.60
N ASP A 438 21.59 6.74 10.85
CA ASP A 438 20.38 6.54 10.03
C ASP A 438 19.12 6.49 10.89
N VAL A 439 19.19 5.75 12.00
CA VAL A 439 18.09 5.62 12.96
C VAL A 439 17.79 6.97 13.63
N GLY A 440 18.82 7.78 13.90
CA GLY A 440 18.70 9.12 14.47
C GLY A 440 17.96 10.09 13.57
N ALA A 441 18.25 10.09 12.27
CA ALA A 441 17.49 10.89 11.30
C ALA A 441 16.00 10.50 11.28
N LYS A 442 15.70 9.19 11.32
CA LYS A 442 14.32 8.67 11.34
C LYS A 442 13.60 9.00 12.65
N LEU A 443 14.25 8.79 13.79
CA LEU A 443 13.70 9.11 15.12
C LEU A 443 13.42 10.61 15.25
N LYS A 444 14.30 11.47 14.73
CA LYS A 444 14.06 12.92 14.68
C LYS A 444 12.76 13.22 13.94
N LEU A 445 12.56 12.68 12.74
CA LEU A 445 11.35 12.90 11.95
C LEU A 445 10.08 12.39 12.65
N LEU A 446 10.13 11.22 13.30
CA LEU A 446 8.99 10.69 14.07
C LEU A 446 8.68 11.57 15.28
N ARG A 447 9.70 11.97 16.05
CA ARG A 447 9.55 12.83 17.22
C ARG A 447 8.90 14.16 16.85
N GLU A 448 9.31 14.78 15.74
CA GLU A 448 8.74 16.05 15.28
C GLU A 448 7.24 15.96 14.96
N ILE A 449 6.75 14.78 14.53
CA ILE A 449 5.31 14.57 14.29
C ILE A 449 4.59 14.34 15.63
N ALA A 450 5.15 13.48 16.48
CA ALA A 450 4.52 13.04 17.72
C ALA A 450 4.51 14.09 18.83
N PHE A 451 5.59 14.87 18.91
CA PHE A 451 5.91 15.78 20.00
C PHE A 451 6.49 17.08 19.42
N PRO A 452 5.69 17.85 18.65
CA PRO A 452 6.18 19.02 17.95
C PRO A 452 6.80 20.04 18.91
N GLY A 453 8.01 20.52 18.58
CA GLY A 453 8.76 21.48 19.39
C GLY A 453 9.48 20.89 20.61
N GLN A 454 9.30 19.59 20.91
CA GLN A 454 9.98 18.93 22.02
C GLN A 454 11.33 18.38 21.56
N THR A 455 12.38 18.69 22.31
CA THR A 455 13.74 18.15 22.08
C THR A 455 14.23 17.53 23.37
N PRO A 456 14.78 16.30 23.34
CA PRO A 456 15.35 15.68 24.53
C PRO A 456 16.59 16.46 24.96
N ALA A 457 16.75 16.64 26.28
CA ALA A 457 17.96 17.24 26.83
C ALA A 457 19.21 16.38 26.56
N HIS A 458 19.02 15.06 26.52
CA HIS A 458 20.04 14.09 26.18
C HIS A 458 19.44 12.98 25.30
N LEU A 459 20.14 12.61 24.23
CA LEU A 459 19.82 11.46 23.41
C LEU A 459 20.82 10.35 23.74
N GLU A 460 20.35 9.27 24.36
CA GLU A 460 21.18 8.11 24.63
C GLU A 460 21.44 7.34 23.33
N VAL A 461 22.70 7.18 22.93
CA VAL A 461 23.08 6.48 21.69
C VAL A 461 24.03 5.33 22.01
N GLY A 462 23.64 4.12 21.66
CA GLY A 462 24.50 2.94 21.61
C GLY A 462 24.91 2.62 20.18
N GLN A 463 26.08 2.02 20.00
CA GLN A 463 26.56 1.54 18.70
C GLN A 463 26.43 0.01 18.60
N ILE A 464 26.31 -0.49 17.37
CA ILE A 464 26.35 -1.92 17.09
C ILE A 464 27.80 -2.30 16.80
N THR A 465 28.40 -3.02 17.74
CA THR A 465 29.72 -3.67 17.63
C THR A 465 29.59 -5.16 17.88
N GLU A 466 30.60 -5.94 17.50
CA GLU A 466 30.64 -7.39 17.80
C GLU A 466 30.42 -7.66 19.29
N ASP A 467 31.14 -6.96 20.17
CA ASP A 467 31.02 -7.10 21.63
C ASP A 467 29.65 -6.71 22.20
N SER A 468 28.88 -5.88 21.49
CA SER A 468 27.56 -5.43 21.93
C SER A 468 26.44 -6.42 21.61
N LEU A 469 26.67 -7.38 20.71
CA LEU A 469 25.67 -8.32 20.21
C LEU A 469 25.50 -9.53 21.14
N ILE A 470 25.20 -9.26 22.40
CA ILE A 470 25.00 -10.28 23.44
C ILE A 470 23.51 -10.63 23.52
N ILE A 471 23.17 -11.88 23.21
CA ILE A 471 21.78 -12.35 23.14
C ILE A 471 21.57 -13.45 24.18
N PRO A 472 20.90 -13.15 25.32
CA PRO A 472 20.61 -14.16 26.32
C PRO A 472 19.71 -15.29 25.78
N PRO A 473 19.83 -16.52 26.29
CA PRO A 473 18.95 -17.63 25.90
C PRO A 473 17.47 -17.27 26.10
N GLY A 474 16.65 -17.58 25.10
CA GLY A 474 15.20 -17.30 25.15
C GLY A 474 14.81 -15.82 24.99
N LYS A 475 15.74 -14.93 24.62
CA LYS A 475 15.47 -13.52 24.31
C LYS A 475 15.68 -13.22 22.82
N GLY A 476 15.29 -12.02 22.41
CA GLY A 476 15.69 -11.41 21.14
C GLY A 476 16.47 -10.12 21.39
N LEU A 477 17.30 -9.72 20.44
CA LEU A 477 18.06 -8.46 20.53
C LEU A 477 17.63 -7.54 19.40
N ARG A 478 17.35 -6.26 19.65
CA ARG A 478 17.01 -5.32 18.57
C ARG A 478 17.63 -3.96 18.80
N TYR A 479 18.03 -3.28 17.73
CA TYR A 479 18.41 -1.87 17.80
C TYR A 479 17.14 -1.02 17.78
N VAL A 480 16.74 -0.54 18.96
CA VAL A 480 15.44 0.14 19.17
C VAL A 480 15.66 1.64 19.30
N ALA A 481 14.93 2.39 18.48
CA ALA A 481 14.75 3.83 18.63
C ALA A 481 13.50 4.09 19.47
N ARG A 482 13.62 4.90 20.51
CA ARG A 482 12.51 5.21 21.43
C ARG A 482 12.45 6.70 21.72
N CYS A 483 11.23 7.24 21.80
CA CYS A 483 10.99 8.55 22.40
C CYS A 483 9.66 8.58 23.14
N TYR A 484 9.62 9.29 24.27
CA TYR A 484 8.45 9.41 25.12
C TYR A 484 8.56 10.67 25.98
N LEU A 485 7.42 11.21 26.38
CA LEU A 485 7.37 12.38 27.26
C LEU A 485 7.23 11.93 28.72
N THR A 486 8.00 12.54 29.62
CA THR A 486 7.83 12.42 31.07
C THR A 486 7.61 13.79 31.69
N ASP A 487 7.33 13.84 32.99
CA ASP A 487 7.25 15.09 33.76
C ASP A 487 8.56 15.90 33.73
N GLN A 488 9.69 15.24 33.42
CA GLN A 488 11.01 15.86 33.30
C GLN A 488 11.34 16.29 31.86
N GLY A 489 10.39 16.16 30.94
CA GLY A 489 10.56 16.48 29.52
C GLY A 489 10.78 15.25 28.65
N MET A 490 11.17 15.50 27.40
CA MET A 490 11.33 14.47 26.37
C MET A 490 12.52 13.55 26.68
N GLN A 491 12.27 12.24 26.70
CA GLN A 491 13.30 11.21 26.75
C GLN A 491 13.44 10.55 25.38
N ALA A 492 14.67 10.28 24.95
CA ALA A 492 14.92 9.57 23.70
C ALA A 492 16.18 8.71 23.78
N SER A 493 16.14 7.54 23.14
CA SER A 493 17.26 6.60 23.08
C SER A 493 17.31 5.86 21.75
N MET A 494 18.49 5.44 21.34
CA MET A 494 18.76 4.55 20.21
C MET A 494 19.85 3.58 20.61
N LYS A 495 19.49 2.34 20.94
CA LYS A 495 20.45 1.36 21.45
C LYS A 495 19.95 -0.07 21.25
N LEU A 496 20.85 -1.02 21.44
CA LEU A 496 20.48 -2.43 21.53
C LEU A 496 19.65 -2.66 22.80
N GLU A 497 18.46 -3.23 22.64
CA GLU A 497 17.57 -3.67 23.72
C GLU A 497 17.41 -5.19 23.64
N VAL A 498 17.60 -5.87 24.78
CA VAL A 498 17.24 -7.28 24.95
C VAL A 498 15.75 -7.34 25.29
N LEU A 499 14.99 -8.08 24.51
CA LEU A 499 13.53 -8.15 24.58
C LEU A 499 13.07 -9.60 24.72
N ASP A 500 11.83 -9.79 25.20
CA ASP A 500 11.20 -11.11 25.19
C ASP A 500 11.07 -11.66 23.76
N ARG A 501 11.14 -12.99 23.62
CA ARG A 501 11.19 -13.64 22.29
C ARG A 501 9.94 -13.37 21.46
N ASP A 502 8.79 -13.23 22.11
CA ASP A 502 7.48 -12.94 21.54
C ASP A 502 7.17 -11.43 21.45
N HIS A 503 8.08 -10.56 21.92
CA HIS A 503 7.89 -9.12 21.83
C HIS A 503 7.77 -8.66 20.37
N TYR A 504 6.80 -7.79 20.06
CA TYR A 504 6.46 -7.39 18.70
C TYR A 504 7.67 -6.89 17.86
N LEU A 505 8.57 -6.11 18.47
CA LEU A 505 9.77 -5.60 17.80
C LEU A 505 10.79 -6.69 17.44
N VAL A 506 10.86 -7.80 18.19
CA VAL A 506 11.71 -8.97 17.85
C VAL A 506 11.25 -9.66 16.56
N GLY A 507 9.99 -9.47 16.18
CA GLY A 507 9.47 -9.95 14.91
C GLY A 507 9.94 -9.15 13.68
N ALA A 508 10.62 -8.01 13.85
CA ALA A 508 11.23 -7.31 12.71
C ALA A 508 12.37 -8.18 12.17
N ARG A 509 12.23 -8.74 10.96
CA ARG A 509 13.23 -9.65 10.35
C ARG A 509 13.65 -9.16 8.97
N GLY A 510 14.89 -9.40 8.58
CA GLY A 510 15.44 -8.94 7.30
C GLY A 510 15.29 -7.41 7.13
N GLU A 511 14.80 -6.95 5.97
CA GLU A 511 14.59 -5.52 5.73
C GLU A 511 13.35 -4.91 6.43
N GLN A 512 12.62 -5.64 7.27
CA GLN A 512 11.39 -5.14 7.88
C GLN A 512 11.65 -4.01 8.88
N ASN A 513 10.82 -2.99 8.82
CA ASN A 513 10.68 -2.00 9.88
C ASN A 513 9.42 -2.29 10.69
N ARG A 514 9.52 -2.13 12.01
CA ARG A 514 8.37 -2.22 12.94
C ARG A 514 8.35 -1.03 13.88
N ALA A 515 7.15 -0.56 14.18
CA ALA A 515 6.94 0.49 15.17
C ALA A 515 5.76 0.16 16.09
N ILE A 516 5.88 0.59 17.34
CA ILE A 516 4.85 0.60 18.36
C ILE A 516 4.58 2.07 18.66
N ILE A 517 3.32 2.48 18.59
CA ILE A 517 2.86 3.81 18.96
C ILE A 517 1.88 3.63 20.11
N GLU A 518 2.23 4.13 21.28
CA GLU A 518 1.35 4.12 22.44
C GLU A 518 0.65 5.46 22.55
N LEU A 519 -0.66 5.43 22.75
CA LEU A 519 -1.50 6.60 22.95
C LEU A 519 -1.88 6.70 24.44
N GLU A 520 -2.00 7.94 24.93
CA GLU A 520 -2.54 8.17 26.27
C GLU A 520 -3.97 7.64 26.37
N GLY A 521 -4.29 7.10 27.55
CA GLY A 521 -5.63 6.60 27.83
C GLY A 521 -6.61 7.73 28.15
N GLY A 522 -7.81 7.63 27.59
CA GLY A 522 -8.98 8.34 28.10
C GLY A 522 -9.72 7.49 29.14
N GLU A 523 -11.02 7.74 29.33
CA GLU A 523 -11.89 6.89 30.19
C GLU A 523 -11.92 5.41 29.77
N SER A 524 -11.57 5.11 28.51
CA SER A 524 -11.54 3.75 27.94
C SER A 524 -10.18 3.02 28.07
N GLY A 525 -9.19 3.61 28.75
CA GLY A 525 -7.83 3.07 28.83
C GLY A 525 -6.92 3.48 27.67
N GLY A 526 -5.62 3.16 27.79
CA GLY A 526 -4.59 3.42 26.77
C GLY A 526 -4.76 2.53 25.53
N GLU A 527 -4.20 2.96 24.40
CA GLU A 527 -4.27 2.23 23.13
C GLU A 527 -2.88 2.08 22.52
N THR A 528 -2.58 0.90 21.97
CA THR A 528 -1.27 0.60 21.35
C THR A 528 -1.47 0.20 19.90
N TRP A 529 -0.78 0.90 19.00
CA TRP A 529 -0.81 0.62 17.57
C TRP A 529 0.49 -0.05 17.14
N TYR A 530 0.35 -1.12 16.36
CA TYR A 530 1.46 -1.90 15.81
C TYR A 530 1.53 -1.67 14.30
N VAL A 531 2.71 -1.30 13.82
CA VAL A 531 2.95 -1.01 12.40
C VAL A 531 4.12 -1.85 11.91
N THR A 532 3.99 -2.46 10.74
CA THR A 532 5.04 -3.27 10.09
C THR A 532 5.04 -3.02 8.59
N GLY A 533 6.17 -3.32 7.96
CA GLY A 533 6.32 -3.29 6.51
C GLY A 533 7.80 -3.38 6.13
N LYS A 534 8.10 -3.47 4.82
CA LYS A 534 9.50 -3.45 4.37
C LYS A 534 10.09 -2.06 4.51
N GLY A 535 11.19 -1.95 5.27
CA GLY A 535 11.96 -0.74 5.57
C GLY A 535 12.85 -0.24 4.44
N ALA A 536 13.15 -1.10 3.48
CA ALA A 536 14.04 -0.82 2.35
C ALA A 536 13.59 -1.58 1.09
N GLY A 537 14.31 -1.35 -0.02
CA GLY A 537 14.07 -1.97 -1.31
C GLY A 537 13.41 -1.03 -2.32
N ALA A 538 13.72 -1.25 -3.60
CA ALA A 538 13.25 -0.39 -4.67
C ALA A 538 11.72 -0.37 -4.80
N TRP A 539 11.06 -1.53 -4.74
CA TRP A 539 9.60 -1.63 -4.88
C TRP A 539 8.82 -1.05 -3.70
N PRO A 540 9.11 -1.39 -2.42
CA PRO A 540 8.40 -0.77 -1.29
C PRO A 540 8.53 0.75 -1.25
N THR A 541 9.74 1.27 -1.52
CA THR A 541 9.98 2.72 -1.58
C THR A 541 9.23 3.37 -2.74
N THR A 542 9.17 2.70 -3.89
CA THR A 542 8.42 3.16 -5.07
C THR A 542 6.92 3.24 -4.80
N GLU A 543 6.31 2.22 -4.17
CA GLU A 543 4.88 2.26 -3.83
C GLU A 543 4.57 3.39 -2.83
N SER A 544 5.45 3.61 -1.85
CA SER A 544 5.32 4.69 -0.87
C SER A 544 5.37 6.07 -1.53
N LEU A 545 6.32 6.29 -2.46
CA LEU A 545 6.41 7.53 -3.25
C LEU A 545 5.18 7.72 -4.14
N LEU A 546 4.75 6.66 -4.83
CA LEU A 546 3.57 6.72 -5.69
C LEU A 546 2.30 7.02 -4.88
N ALA A 547 2.16 6.42 -3.69
CA ALA A 547 1.03 6.66 -2.80
C ALA A 547 0.98 8.11 -2.31
N ASP A 548 2.13 8.72 -2.01
CA ASP A 548 2.25 10.16 -1.70
C ASP A 548 1.79 11.02 -2.88
N VAL A 549 2.32 10.76 -4.08
CA VAL A 549 1.98 11.48 -5.31
C VAL A 549 0.48 11.40 -5.62
N LEU A 550 -0.09 10.20 -5.56
CA LEU A 550 -1.52 9.98 -5.81
C LEU A 550 -2.40 10.56 -4.70
N GLN A 551 -1.92 10.63 -3.45
CA GLN A 551 -2.63 11.31 -2.36
C GLN A 551 -2.69 12.81 -2.61
N ILE A 552 -1.55 13.44 -2.92
CA ILE A 552 -1.48 14.86 -3.25
C ILE A 552 -2.43 15.16 -4.41
N ALA A 553 -2.43 14.33 -5.45
CA ALA A 553 -3.31 14.48 -6.61
C ALA A 553 -4.80 14.49 -6.25
N ARG A 554 -5.21 13.66 -5.29
CA ARG A 554 -6.61 13.61 -4.81
C ARG A 554 -6.92 14.84 -3.96
N GLU A 555 -6.11 15.12 -2.96
CA GLU A 555 -6.37 16.21 -1.99
C GLU A 555 -6.32 17.60 -2.65
N HIS A 556 -5.38 17.82 -3.57
CA HIS A 556 -5.24 19.08 -4.31
C HIS A 556 -6.49 19.43 -5.13
N LYS A 557 -7.23 18.44 -5.64
CA LYS A 557 -8.46 18.70 -6.43
C LYS A 557 -9.72 18.79 -5.59
N LEU A 558 -9.69 18.26 -4.37
CA LEU A 558 -10.80 18.31 -3.43
C LEU A 558 -10.90 19.64 -2.66
N GLN A 559 -9.84 20.46 -2.69
CA GLN A 559 -9.81 21.78 -2.05
C GLN A 559 -10.30 22.93 -2.96
N ALA A 560 -11.01 22.63 -4.05
CA ALA A 560 -11.52 23.63 -5.00
C ALA A 560 -12.78 24.35 -4.51
#